data_AF-A0A938TJW7-F1
#
_entry.id   AF-A0A938TJW7-F1
#
_cell.length_a   1.000
_cell.length_b   1.000
_cell.length_c   1.000
_cell.angle_alpha   90.00
_cell.angle_beta   90.00
_cell.angle_gamma   90.00
#
_symmetry.space_group_name_H-M   'P 1'
#
loop_
_entity.id
_entity.type
_entity.pdbx_description
1 polymer ?
#
loop_
_entity_poly.entity_id
_entity_poly.type
_entity_poly.pdbx_seq_one_letter_code
_entity_poly.pdbx_strand_id
1 'polypeptide(L)'
;MIDVFRFECQYQYSGPLFLIVAGVFFLMTFLGMASNALQIGGRDAALNLNSVFAIIQTHLVFSIIGMFPAIVFVATAITRDHELRTAEVLYSTAVTPAAFAIGRTFGSFTFAAAVGIAALLGTLTGTFMP
;
A
#
# COMPACT_ATOMS: atom_id res chain seq x y z
N MET A 1 6.21 -21.63 5.70
CA MET A 1 5.48 -20.36 5.95
C MET A 1 6.34 -19.16 5.59
N ILE A 2 7.53 -19.01 6.19
CA ILE A 2 8.48 -17.93 5.90
C ILE A 2 8.90 -17.90 4.43
N ASP A 3 9.09 -19.07 3.80
CA ASP A 3 9.49 -19.15 2.38
C ASP A 3 8.41 -18.62 1.44
N VAL A 4 7.14 -18.96 1.71
CA VAL A 4 5.98 -18.46 0.95
C VAL A 4 5.85 -16.94 1.10
N PHE A 5 6.03 -16.43 2.32
CA PHE A 5 6.01 -15.00 2.58
C PHE A 5 7.15 -14.26 1.85
N ARG A 6 8.38 -14.78 1.92
CA ARG A 6 9.53 -14.18 1.23
C ARG A 6 9.34 -14.17 -0.29
N PHE A 7 8.82 -15.26 -0.84
CA PHE A 7 8.48 -15.35 -2.26
C PHE A 7 7.46 -14.27 -2.65
N GLU A 8 6.39 -14.12 -1.87
CA GLU A 8 5.36 -13.11 -2.15
C GLU A 8 5.95 -11.68 -2.08
N CYS A 9 6.84 -11.42 -1.12
CA CYS A 9 7.50 -10.13 -1.02
C CYS A 9 8.44 -9.82 -2.19
N GLN A 10 9.23 -10.79 -2.62
CA GLN A 10 10.11 -10.61 -3.78
C GLN A 10 9.30 -10.43 -5.06
N TYR A 11 8.22 -11.18 -5.22
CA TYR A 11 7.32 -11.05 -6.36
C TYR A 11 6.69 -9.66 -6.44
N GLN A 12 6.09 -9.19 -5.34
CA GLN A 12 5.39 -7.92 -5.31
C GLN A 12 6.33 -6.72 -5.46
N TYR A 13 7.54 -6.80 -4.90
CA TYR A 13 8.56 -5.77 -5.06
C TYR A 13 9.15 -5.74 -6.48
N SER A 14 9.24 -6.89 -7.16
CA SER A 14 9.71 -6.96 -8.55
C SER A 14 8.68 -6.42 -9.53
N GLY A 15 7.40 -6.41 -9.15
CA GLY A 15 6.32 -5.85 -9.95
C GLY A 15 6.32 -4.32 -9.95
N PRO A 16 6.09 -3.65 -11.10
CA PRO A 16 6.05 -2.18 -11.17
C PRO A 16 4.85 -1.58 -10.42
N LEU A 17 3.77 -2.36 -10.25
CA LEU A 17 2.51 -1.89 -9.65
C LEU A 17 2.71 -1.32 -8.24
N PHE A 18 3.46 -2.01 -7.38
CA PHE A 18 3.69 -1.54 -6.01
C PHE A 18 4.42 -0.19 -6.00
N LEU A 19 5.51 -0.07 -6.76
CA LEU A 19 6.30 1.15 -6.84
C LEU A 19 5.48 2.32 -7.37
N ILE A 20 4.65 2.10 -8.39
CA ILE A 20 3.78 3.12 -8.96
C ILE A 20 2.74 3.57 -7.93
N VAL A 21 2.03 2.64 -7.29
CA VAL A 21 0.99 2.96 -6.30
C VAL A 21 1.60 3.69 -5.09
N ALA A 22 2.69 3.16 -4.53
CA ALA A 22 3.36 3.78 -3.40
C ALA A 22 3.90 5.18 -3.76
N GLY A 23 4.48 5.33 -4.96
CA GLY A 23 4.96 6.62 -5.47
C GLY A 23 3.84 7.63 -5.66
N VAL A 24 2.69 7.23 -6.20
CA VAL A 24 1.51 8.11 -6.34
C VAL A 24 1.00 8.56 -4.97
N PHE A 25 0.85 7.63 -4.03
CA PHE A 25 0.38 7.96 -2.68
C PHE A 25 1.35 8.92 -1.98
N PHE A 26 2.66 8.62 -2.04
CA PHE A 26 3.71 9.49 -1.51
C PHE A 26 3.68 10.88 -2.13
N LEU A 27 3.65 10.98 -3.47
CA LEU A 27 3.68 12.26 -4.17
C LEU A 27 2.43 13.10 -3.89
N MET A 28 1.26 12.46 -3.85
CA MET A 28 0.01 13.17 -3.60
C MET A 28 -0.06 13.73 -2.17
N THR A 29 0.36 12.96 -1.16
CA THR A 29 0.41 13.47 0.23
C THR A 29 1.55 14.45 0.47
N PHE A 30 2.67 14.30 -0.22
CA PHE A 30 3.77 15.25 -0.21
C PHE A 30 3.36 16.59 -0.81
N LEU A 31 2.81 16.59 -2.03
CA LEU A 31 2.39 17.80 -2.72
C LEU A 31 1.22 18.49 -2.01
N GLY A 32 0.32 17.72 -1.40
CA GLY A 32 -0.77 18.27 -0.58
C GLY A 32 -0.30 18.97 0.69
N MET A 33 0.89 18.63 1.20
CA MET A 33 1.52 19.34 2.34
C MET A 33 2.42 20.48 1.89
N ALA A 34 3.17 20.30 0.81
CA ALA A 34 4.17 21.25 0.33
C ALA A 34 3.59 22.40 -0.52
N SER A 35 2.36 22.25 -1.05
CA SER A 35 1.80 23.24 -1.97
C SER A 35 0.35 23.59 -1.63
N ASN A 36 0.02 24.88 -1.70
CA ASN A 36 -1.36 25.36 -1.54
C ASN A 36 -2.24 25.08 -2.77
N ALA A 37 -1.67 24.55 -3.85
CA ALA A 37 -2.40 24.23 -5.08
C ALA A 37 -3.21 22.93 -4.96
N LEU A 38 -2.78 22.00 -4.10
CA LEU A 38 -3.39 20.69 -3.92
C LEU A 38 -4.01 20.60 -2.53
N GLN A 39 -5.29 20.89 -2.45
CA GLN A 39 -6.05 20.84 -1.21
C GLN A 39 -6.73 19.48 -1.03
N ILE A 40 -6.36 18.76 0.02
CA ILE A 40 -6.91 17.44 0.35
C ILE A 40 -7.47 17.51 1.77
N GLY A 41 -8.77 17.78 1.90
CA GLY A 41 -9.46 17.86 3.19
C GLY A 41 -9.25 19.19 3.95
N GLY A 42 -10.30 20.03 3.95
CA GLY A 42 -10.42 21.23 4.80
C GLY A 42 -9.77 22.51 4.24
N ARG A 43 -10.56 23.60 4.18
CA ARG A 43 -10.15 24.92 3.66
C ARG A 43 -9.31 25.73 4.67
N ASP A 44 -8.13 26.16 4.24
CA ASP A 44 -7.41 27.46 4.38
C ASP A 44 -7.62 28.43 5.56
N ALA A 45 -8.19 28.05 6.70
CA ALA A 45 -8.20 28.91 7.89
C ALA A 45 -7.83 28.19 9.19
N ALA A 46 -7.99 26.87 9.23
CA ALA A 46 -7.74 26.07 10.41
C ALA A 46 -6.42 25.31 10.40
N LEU A 47 -5.56 25.40 9.36
CA LEU A 47 -4.23 24.77 9.40
C LEU A 47 -3.39 25.26 10.59
N ASN A 48 -3.54 26.53 10.97
CA ASN A 48 -2.86 27.10 12.13
C ASN A 48 -3.59 26.86 13.47
N LEU A 49 -4.87 26.43 13.43
CA LEU A 49 -5.70 26.21 14.62
C LEU A 49 -5.90 24.71 14.95
N ASN A 50 -5.85 23.84 13.95
CA ASN A 50 -6.11 22.41 14.06
C ASN A 50 -5.44 21.61 12.91
N SER A 51 -4.12 21.74 12.80
CA SER A 51 -3.30 20.99 11.84
C SER A 51 -3.45 19.47 11.98
N VAL A 52 -3.60 18.97 13.22
CA VAL A 52 -3.77 17.53 13.49
C VAL A 52 -5.03 16.98 12.83
N PHE A 53 -6.15 17.70 12.91
CA PHE A 53 -7.39 17.28 12.26
C PHE A 53 -7.27 17.23 10.74
N ALA A 54 -6.60 18.23 10.12
CA ALA A 54 -6.39 18.26 8.68
C ALA A 54 -5.53 17.06 8.19
N ILE A 55 -4.47 16.72 8.94
CA ILE A 55 -3.61 15.57 8.63
C ILE A 55 -4.39 14.25 8.74
N ILE A 56 -5.18 14.08 9.82
CA ILE A 56 -6.01 12.88 10.02
C ILE A 56 -7.06 12.77 8.90
N GLN A 57 -7.72 13.88 8.55
CA GLN A 57 -8.72 13.88 7.48
C GLN A 57 -8.11 13.50 6.13
N THR A 58 -6.93 14.04 5.81
CA THR A 58 -6.18 13.68 4.60
C THR A 58 -5.92 12.18 4.56
N HIS A 59 -5.36 11.62 5.64
CA HIS A 59 -5.04 10.19 5.72
C HIS A 59 -6.28 9.30 5.74
N LEU A 60 -7.41 9.77 6.27
CA LEU A 60 -8.68 9.06 6.21
C LEU A 60 -9.15 8.92 4.78
N VAL A 61 -9.11 10.01 3.99
CA VAL A 61 -9.44 9.96 2.55
C VAL A 61 -8.51 9.01 1.81
N PHE A 62 -7.19 9.09 2.05
CA PHE A 62 -6.22 8.17 1.45
C PHE A 62 -6.40 6.72 1.91
N SER A 63 -6.90 6.47 3.12
CA SER A 63 -7.19 5.11 3.59
C SER A 63 -8.35 4.48 2.83
N ILE A 64 -9.39 5.28 2.53
CA ILE A 64 -10.52 4.83 1.70
C ILE A 64 -10.03 4.52 0.27
N ILE A 65 -9.25 5.43 -0.32
CA ILE A 65 -8.68 5.23 -1.67
C ILE A 65 -7.67 4.06 -1.66
N GLY A 66 -6.93 3.88 -0.57
CA GLY A 66 -5.96 2.81 -0.36
C GLY A 66 -6.59 1.41 -0.32
N MET A 67 -7.91 1.31 -0.14
CA MET A 67 -8.62 0.04 -0.22
C MET A 67 -8.56 -0.56 -1.64
N PHE A 68 -8.52 0.26 -2.70
CA PHE A 68 -8.41 -0.21 -4.08
C PHE A 68 -7.10 -0.98 -4.33
N PRO A 69 -5.89 -0.41 -4.12
CA PRO A 69 -4.66 -1.16 -4.31
C PRO A 69 -4.53 -2.34 -3.33
N ALA A 70 -5.08 -2.26 -2.12
CA ALA A 70 -5.08 -3.38 -1.19
C ALA A 70 -5.83 -4.60 -1.77
N ILE A 71 -7.00 -4.40 -2.38
CA ILE A 71 -7.74 -5.47 -3.06
C ILE A 71 -6.94 -6.02 -4.24
N VAL A 72 -6.31 -5.14 -5.04
CA VAL A 72 -5.50 -5.57 -6.18
C VAL A 72 -4.33 -6.44 -5.73
N PHE A 73 -3.61 -6.08 -4.67
CA PHE A 73 -2.49 -6.87 -4.17
C PHE A 73 -2.90 -8.27 -3.69
N VAL A 74 -4.07 -8.38 -3.05
CA VAL A 74 -4.63 -9.67 -2.65
C VAL A 74 -5.08 -10.47 -3.87
N ALA A 75 -5.76 -9.84 -4.82
CA ALA A 75 -6.26 -10.48 -6.03
C ALA A 75 -5.12 -11.00 -6.91
N THR A 76 -4.08 -10.19 -7.14
CA THR A 76 -2.90 -10.60 -7.93
C THR A 76 -2.18 -11.76 -7.30
N ALA A 77 -2.14 -11.83 -5.97
CA ALA A 77 -1.65 -13.02 -5.32
C ALA A 77 -2.54 -14.18 -5.77
N ILE A 78 -3.84 -14.18 -5.48
CA ILE A 78 -4.79 -15.29 -5.74
C ILE A 78 -4.81 -15.77 -7.21
N THR A 79 -4.97 -14.89 -8.19
CA THR A 79 -5.17 -15.29 -9.59
C THR A 79 -3.90 -15.78 -10.29
N ARG A 80 -2.73 -15.30 -9.85
CA ARG A 80 -1.42 -15.60 -10.46
C ARG A 80 -1.18 -17.10 -10.66
N ASP A 81 -1.49 -17.92 -9.67
CA ASP A 81 -1.13 -19.35 -9.73
C ASP A 81 -1.97 -20.12 -10.76
N HIS A 82 -3.19 -19.62 -11.05
CA HIS A 82 -4.03 -20.12 -12.12
C HIS A 82 -3.56 -19.61 -13.49
N GLU A 83 -3.17 -18.33 -13.57
CA GLU A 83 -2.67 -17.71 -14.81
C GLU A 83 -1.33 -18.32 -15.26
N LEU A 84 -0.42 -18.57 -14.31
CA LEU A 84 0.91 -19.14 -14.58
C LEU A 84 0.91 -20.68 -14.63
N ARG A 85 -0.24 -21.33 -14.43
CA ARG A 85 -0.38 -22.80 -14.35
C ARG A 85 0.57 -23.46 -13.34
N THR A 86 0.93 -22.75 -12.26
CA THR A 86 1.82 -23.24 -11.20
C THR A 86 1.05 -23.94 -10.07
N ALA A 87 -0.28 -23.87 -10.08
CA ALA A 87 -1.13 -24.48 -9.06
C ALA A 87 -0.86 -25.97 -8.86
N GLU A 88 -0.72 -26.75 -9.93
CA GLU A 88 -0.47 -28.21 -9.85
C GLU A 88 0.87 -28.54 -9.18
N VAL A 89 1.91 -27.75 -9.45
CA VAL A 89 3.24 -27.90 -8.84
C VAL A 89 3.17 -27.57 -7.34
N LEU A 90 2.46 -26.51 -6.98
CA LEU A 90 2.24 -26.10 -5.59
C LEU A 90 1.48 -27.16 -4.78
N TYR A 91 0.44 -27.78 -5.36
CA TYR A 91 -0.31 -28.86 -4.70
C TYR A 91 0.48 -30.17 -4.56
N SER A 92 1.48 -30.39 -5.41
CA SER A 92 2.39 -31.54 -5.32
C SER A 92 3.53 -31.35 -4.29
N THR A 93 3.73 -30.11 -3.82
CA THR A 93 4.78 -29.76 -2.85
C THR A 93 4.29 -29.96 -1.41
N ALA A 94 5.16 -30.34 -0.48
CA ALA A 94 4.85 -30.56 0.94
C ALA A 94 4.56 -29.27 1.74
N VAL A 95 3.81 -28.32 1.19
CA VAL A 95 3.39 -27.09 1.87
C VAL A 95 2.02 -27.30 2.51
N THR A 96 1.89 -27.00 3.80
CA THR A 96 0.60 -27.10 4.48
C THR A 96 -0.37 -26.01 4.00
N PRO A 97 -1.67 -26.31 3.81
CA PRO A 97 -2.65 -25.35 3.29
C PRO A 97 -2.74 -24.06 4.14
N ALA A 98 -2.64 -24.20 5.46
CA ALA A 98 -2.65 -23.06 6.38
C ALA A 98 -1.42 -22.16 6.23
N ALA A 99 -0.22 -22.75 6.10
CA ALA A 99 1.00 -21.97 5.89
C ALA A 99 1.01 -21.26 4.54
N PHE A 100 0.37 -21.86 3.53
CA PHE A 100 0.19 -21.26 2.21
C PHE A 100 -0.77 -20.06 2.26
N ALA A 101 -1.96 -20.24 2.84
CA ALA A 101 -2.96 -19.16 2.94
C ALA A 101 -2.45 -17.98 3.77
N ILE A 102 -1.90 -18.24 4.97
CA ILE A 102 -1.43 -17.17 5.86
C ILE A 102 -0.21 -16.46 5.25
N GLY A 103 0.72 -17.19 4.64
CA GLY A 103 1.89 -16.59 4.01
C GLY A 103 1.53 -15.59 2.90
N ARG A 104 0.55 -15.93 2.07
CA ARG A 104 0.07 -15.10 0.96
C ARG A 104 -0.71 -13.87 1.44
N THR A 105 -1.60 -14.05 2.40
CA THR A 105 -2.37 -12.95 2.99
C THR A 105 -1.47 -11.99 3.75
N PHE A 106 -0.50 -12.49 4.50
CA PHE A 106 0.44 -11.65 5.24
C PHE A 106 1.41 -10.92 4.30
N GLY A 107 1.83 -11.57 3.20
CA GLY A 107 2.59 -10.94 2.12
C GLY A 107 1.85 -9.74 1.54
N SER A 108 0.69 -9.98 0.94
CA SER A 108 -0.14 -8.91 0.35
C SER A 108 -0.52 -7.80 1.34
N PHE A 109 -0.84 -8.15 2.60
CA PHE A 109 -1.10 -7.18 3.66
C PHE A 109 0.11 -6.27 3.93
N THR A 110 1.34 -6.82 3.93
CA THR A 110 2.55 -6.03 4.16
C THR A 110 2.74 -4.95 3.09
N PHE A 111 2.44 -5.25 1.82
CA PHE A 111 2.52 -4.26 0.73
C PHE A 111 1.39 -3.24 0.79
N ALA A 112 0.18 -3.65 1.16
CA ALA A 112 -0.92 -2.73 1.39
C ALA A 112 -0.58 -1.74 2.53
N ALA A 113 -0.03 -2.24 3.64
CA ALA A 113 0.46 -1.42 4.74
C ALA A 113 1.62 -0.50 4.32
N ALA A 114 2.55 -0.99 3.49
CA ALA A 114 3.66 -0.20 2.98
C ALA A 114 3.19 1.00 2.12
N VAL A 115 2.10 0.86 1.35
CA VAL A 115 1.49 1.99 0.64
C VAL A 115 0.95 3.04 1.61
N GLY A 116 0.31 2.62 2.71
CA GLY A 116 -0.11 3.54 3.78
C GLY A 116 1.07 4.25 4.44
N ILE A 117 2.18 3.55 4.66
CA ILE A 117 3.43 4.15 5.17
C ILE A 117 4.01 5.14 4.17
N ALA A 118 3.96 4.85 2.86
CA ALA A 118 4.41 5.78 1.82
C ALA A 118 3.61 7.10 1.87
N ALA A 119 2.30 7.04 2.12
CA ALA A 119 1.48 8.24 2.31
C ALA A 119 1.94 9.06 3.53
N LEU A 120 2.20 8.40 4.67
CA LEU A 120 2.72 9.04 5.89
C LEU A 120 4.10 9.69 5.66
N LEU A 121 4.99 9.00 4.94
CA LEU A 121 6.31 9.51 4.58
C LEU A 121 6.21 10.72 3.64
N GLY A 122 5.23 10.74 2.73
CA GLY A 122 4.96 11.89 1.86
C GLY A 122 4.57 13.12 2.69
N THR A 123 3.64 12.97 3.63
CA THR A 123 3.26 14.05 4.54
C THR A 123 4.44 14.52 5.40
N LEU A 124 5.20 13.59 5.98
CA LEU A 124 6.37 13.92 6.79
C LEU A 124 7.43 14.70 6.00
N THR A 125 7.78 14.22 4.80
CA THR A 125 8.75 14.91 3.94
C THR A 125 8.25 16.27 3.48
N GLY A 126 6.94 16.43 3.29
CA GLY A 126 6.30 17.71 2.98
C GLY A 126 6.47 18.76 4.08
N THR A 127 6.54 18.35 5.36
CA THR A 127 6.76 19.31 6.47
C THR A 127 8.14 19.99 6.47
N PHE A 128 9.12 19.42 5.76
CA PHE A 128 10.45 20.01 5.62
C PHE A 128 10.56 20.95 4.40
N MET A 129 9.53 21.02 3.57
CA MET A 129 9.53 21.90 2.40
C MET A 129 9.10 23.32 2.81
N PRO A 130 9.80 24.38 2.36
CA PRO A 130 9.50 25.77 2.71
C PRO A 130 8.23 26.32 2.04
#